data_AF-M5FNU7-F1
#
_entry.id   AF-M5FNU7-F1
#
_cell.length_a   1.000
_cell.length_b   1.000
_cell.length_c   1.000
_cell.angle_alpha   90.00
_cell.angle_beta   90.00
_cell.angle_gamma   90.00
#
_symmetry.space_group_name_H-M   'P 1'
#
loop_
_entity.id
_entity.type
_entity.pdbx_description
1 polymer ?
#
loop_
_entity_poly.entity_id
_entity_poly.type
_entity_poly.pdbx_seq_one_letter_code
_entity_poly.pdbx_strand_id
1 'polypeptide(L)'
;MTNVKGQQGDIPLKMAGKSVFRDQDARESLGSGLDSEGSSDGAIKVDRNYTYSIFVSYAEVYNEKVFDLLDPNTTSGTIKRKPLALKSDPCGGGKYIHGLREVRVRTVTEAHTAFSTGLTARQVSGTKINHRSSRSHAIFSVRVVRVHKGRPADPDSIFNSRLSIVDLAGSERSKATLATGDRLKESGSINKSLMVLGQCMEVLRSNQRKLALAGSHGGGPVKLGVVPFRHSKLTELFQDFFVGEGKAVSI
;
A
#
# COMPACT_ATOMS: atom_id res chain seq x y z
N MET A 1 9.01 -8.00 -49.16
CA MET A 1 9.39 -6.69 -48.61
C MET A 1 8.29 -6.26 -47.63
N THR A 2 8.27 -6.86 -46.43
CA THR A 2 8.74 -6.27 -45.15
C THR A 2 7.89 -5.09 -44.66
N ASN A 3 6.87 -5.41 -43.86
CA ASN A 3 6.07 -4.47 -43.08
C ASN A 3 6.77 -4.27 -41.71
N VAL A 4 7.09 -3.02 -41.36
CA VAL A 4 7.89 -2.68 -40.17
C VAL A 4 6.97 -2.39 -38.98
N LYS A 5 7.24 -3.08 -37.87
CA LYS A 5 6.63 -2.90 -36.54
C LYS A 5 6.90 -1.48 -35.99
N GLY A 6 5.85 -0.80 -35.53
CA GLY A 6 5.97 0.39 -34.65
C GLY A 6 6.00 -0.04 -33.18
N GLN A 7 7.09 0.30 -32.50
CA GLN A 7 7.45 -0.10 -31.15
C GLN A 7 6.54 0.53 -30.08
N GLN A 8 6.00 -0.31 -29.19
CA GLN A 8 5.45 0.13 -27.90
C GLN A 8 6.63 0.47 -26.99
N GLY A 9 7.05 1.74 -26.99
CA GLY A 9 8.11 2.23 -26.11
C GLY A 9 7.59 2.39 -24.68
N ASP A 10 8.13 1.61 -23.75
CA ASP A 10 8.07 1.90 -22.32
C ASP A 10 8.77 3.24 -22.05
N ILE A 11 8.02 4.25 -21.64
CA ILE A 11 8.58 5.54 -21.21
C ILE A 11 8.83 5.46 -19.70
N PRO A 12 10.08 5.60 -19.21
CA PRO A 12 10.36 5.68 -17.79
C PRO A 12 10.03 7.10 -17.31
N LEU A 13 8.82 7.31 -16.78
CA LEU A 13 8.44 8.60 -16.20
C LEU A 13 9.05 8.75 -14.80
N LYS A 14 10.09 9.58 -14.74
CA LYS A 14 10.74 10.06 -13.50
C LYS A 14 9.95 11.28 -13.02
N MET A 15 9.30 11.22 -11.87
CA MET A 15 8.35 12.26 -11.43
C MET A 15 8.85 12.99 -10.18
N ALA A 16 9.37 14.19 -10.33
CA ALA A 16 9.51 15.13 -9.22
C ALA A 16 8.24 15.98 -9.15
N GLY A 17 7.62 16.11 -7.98
CA GLY A 17 6.45 16.97 -7.79
C GLY A 17 6.02 16.98 -6.34
N LYS A 18 6.49 17.99 -5.58
CA LYS A 18 5.97 18.35 -4.26
C LYS A 18 4.76 19.25 -4.45
N SER A 19 3.65 18.97 -3.80
CA SER A 19 2.61 19.98 -3.59
C SER A 19 2.18 20.00 -2.13
N VAL A 20 2.67 21.00 -1.41
CA VAL A 20 2.25 21.38 -0.06
C VAL A 20 0.83 21.94 -0.15
N PHE A 21 -0.14 21.33 0.54
CA PHE A 21 -1.46 21.95 0.75
C PHE A 21 -1.48 22.71 2.08
N ARG A 22 -1.87 23.98 2.03
CA ARG A 22 -2.06 24.88 3.17
C ARG A 22 -3.52 24.76 3.62
N ASP A 23 -3.71 24.46 4.90
CA ASP A 23 -4.99 24.11 5.52
C ASP A 23 -5.79 25.39 5.83
N GLN A 24 -6.79 25.75 5.00
CA GLN A 24 -7.71 26.84 5.35
C GLN A 24 -9.15 26.73 4.82
N ASP A 25 -9.49 25.78 3.93
CA ASP A 25 -10.81 25.74 3.28
C ASP A 25 -11.81 24.71 3.83
N ALA A 26 -11.57 24.12 5.01
CA ALA A 26 -12.38 23.00 5.52
C ALA A 26 -13.52 23.37 6.49
N ARG A 27 -13.94 24.64 6.58
CA ARG A 27 -14.99 25.04 7.55
C ARG A 27 -15.96 26.05 6.96
N GLU A 28 -16.85 25.61 6.08
CA GLU A 28 -18.20 26.20 5.92
C GLU A 28 -18.97 25.41 4.86
N SER A 29 -19.90 24.55 5.29
CA SER A 29 -21.13 24.17 4.57
C SER A 29 -21.85 23.06 5.33
N LEU A 30 -22.63 23.44 6.35
CA LEU A 30 -23.68 22.61 6.92
C LEU A 30 -25.00 23.40 6.87
N GLY A 31 -25.94 22.90 6.07
CA GLY A 31 -27.38 23.02 6.32
C GLY A 31 -28.17 24.06 5.50
N SER A 32 -28.86 23.60 4.47
CA SER A 32 -30.34 23.54 4.43
C SER A 32 -30.85 23.21 3.02
N GLY A 33 -31.85 22.32 2.94
CA GLY A 33 -32.52 21.95 1.68
C GLY A 33 -32.79 20.46 1.57
N LEU A 34 -33.85 20.00 2.24
CA LEU A 34 -34.50 18.72 1.95
C LEU A 34 -35.30 18.92 0.65
N ASP A 35 -34.93 18.21 -0.40
CA ASP A 35 -35.87 17.76 -1.42
C ASP A 35 -35.47 16.35 -1.86
N SER A 36 -36.49 15.51 -1.93
CA SER A 36 -36.41 14.06 -1.99
C SER A 36 -36.50 13.64 -3.43
N GLU A 37 -35.48 12.95 -3.97
CA GLU A 37 -35.61 11.96 -5.06
C GLU A 37 -34.42 10.99 -5.01
N GLY A 38 -34.67 9.72 -5.37
CA GLY A 38 -33.90 8.55 -4.98
C GLY A 38 -32.39 8.62 -5.16
N SER A 39 -31.66 8.48 -4.06
CA SER A 39 -30.20 8.40 -4.04
C SER A 39 -29.73 7.11 -4.71
N SER A 40 -29.14 7.23 -5.91
CA SER A 40 -28.23 6.21 -6.43
C SER A 40 -26.97 6.24 -5.56
N ASP A 41 -26.99 5.42 -4.52
CA ASP A 41 -25.97 5.29 -3.49
C ASP A 41 -24.57 5.06 -4.12
N GLY A 42 -23.65 6.02 -3.94
CA GLY A 42 -22.23 5.86 -4.27
C GLY A 42 -21.64 6.67 -5.43
N ALA A 43 -22.38 7.55 -6.12
CA ALA A 43 -21.82 8.36 -7.21
C ALA A 43 -20.99 9.55 -6.69
N ILE A 44 -19.65 9.42 -6.70
CA ILE A 44 -18.73 10.53 -6.38
C ILE A 44 -18.70 11.52 -7.55
N LYS A 45 -18.81 12.83 -7.29
CA LYS A 45 -18.61 13.87 -8.31
C LYS A 45 -17.14 13.88 -8.74
N VAL A 46 -16.89 13.61 -10.02
CA VAL A 46 -15.55 13.55 -10.61
C VAL A 46 -15.29 14.77 -11.49
N ASP A 47 -14.10 15.36 -11.41
CA ASP A 47 -13.70 16.49 -12.24
C ASP A 47 -13.48 16.04 -13.71
N ARG A 48 -14.27 16.61 -14.62
CA ARG A 48 -14.23 16.27 -16.06
C ARG A 48 -12.98 16.80 -16.77
N ASN A 49 -12.25 17.73 -16.16
CA ASN A 49 -10.99 18.24 -16.69
C ASN A 49 -9.85 17.23 -16.59
N TYR A 50 -10.05 16.13 -15.85
CA TYR A 50 -9.05 15.08 -15.69
C TYR A 50 -9.43 13.81 -16.43
N THR A 51 -8.41 13.04 -16.81
CA THR A 51 -8.53 11.66 -17.26
C THR A 51 -8.03 10.75 -16.16
N TYR A 52 -8.84 9.74 -15.79
CA TYR A 52 -8.55 8.84 -14.68
C TYR A 52 -8.14 7.47 -15.18
N SER A 53 -7.17 6.86 -14.51
CA SER A 53 -6.77 5.48 -14.70
C SER A 53 -6.61 4.81 -13.35
N ILE A 54 -7.26 3.65 -13.19
CA ILE A 54 -7.26 2.90 -11.94
C ILE A 54 -6.44 1.62 -12.15
N PHE A 55 -5.56 1.34 -11.20
CA PHE A 55 -4.73 0.15 -11.15
C PHE A 55 -4.91 -0.55 -9.82
N VAL A 56 -4.92 -1.87 -9.84
CA VAL A 56 -4.96 -2.70 -8.64
C VAL A 56 -3.72 -3.59 -8.58
N SER A 57 -3.22 -3.82 -7.37
CA SER A 57 -2.13 -4.75 -7.11
C SER A 57 -2.42 -5.52 -5.84
N TYR A 58 -1.99 -6.79 -5.78
CA TYR A 58 -2.19 -7.62 -4.60
C TYR A 58 -0.89 -8.33 -4.23
N ALA A 59 -0.35 -8.02 -3.06
CA ALA A 59 0.88 -8.59 -2.52
C ALA A 59 0.63 -9.39 -1.23
N GLU A 60 1.44 -10.42 -1.03
CA GLU A 60 1.53 -11.18 0.22
C GLU A 60 2.89 -10.96 0.85
N VAL A 61 2.94 -10.59 2.14
CA VAL A 61 4.16 -10.63 2.93
C VAL A 61 4.14 -11.89 3.79
N TYR A 62 4.99 -12.85 3.43
CA TYR A 62 5.11 -14.12 4.12
C TYR A 62 6.57 -14.41 4.45
N ASN A 63 6.86 -14.63 5.74
CA ASN A 63 8.20 -14.89 6.24
C ASN A 63 9.25 -13.84 5.79
N GLU A 64 8.92 -12.55 5.95
CA GLU A 64 9.76 -11.40 5.51
C GLU A 64 10.14 -11.40 4.02
N LYS A 65 9.34 -12.09 3.19
CA LYS A 65 9.43 -12.08 1.73
C LYS A 65 8.12 -11.59 1.14
N VAL A 66 8.21 -10.83 0.06
CA VAL A 66 7.05 -10.28 -0.64
C VAL A 66 6.78 -11.13 -1.87
N PHE A 67 5.52 -11.49 -2.11
CA PHE A 67 5.09 -12.27 -3.26
C PHE A 67 3.94 -11.58 -3.98
N ASP A 68 3.89 -11.71 -5.30
CA ASP A 68 2.79 -11.21 -6.12
C ASP A 68 1.67 -12.26 -6.18
N LEU A 69 0.47 -11.85 -5.76
CA LEU A 69 -0.73 -12.70 -5.80
C LEU A 69 -1.48 -12.61 -7.15
N LEU A 70 -1.15 -11.64 -8.00
CA LEU A 70 -1.72 -11.47 -9.34
C LEU A 70 -0.80 -11.99 -10.46
N ASP A 71 0.36 -12.56 -10.12
CA ASP A 71 1.22 -13.24 -11.08
C ASP A 71 0.55 -14.57 -11.51
N PRO A 72 0.28 -14.80 -12.81
CA PRO A 72 -0.36 -16.03 -13.28
C PRO A 72 0.47 -17.29 -12.98
N ASN A 73 1.78 -17.14 -12.80
CA ASN A 73 2.66 -18.25 -12.44
C ASN A 73 2.43 -18.73 -11.00
N THR A 74 1.83 -17.89 -10.15
CA THR A 74 1.53 -18.16 -8.74
C THR A 74 0.45 -19.24 -8.56
N THR A 75 -0.42 -19.43 -9.55
CA THR A 75 -1.56 -20.37 -9.52
C THR A 75 -1.23 -21.74 -10.08
N SER A 76 -0.20 -21.86 -10.93
CA SER A 76 0.06 -23.09 -11.69
C SER A 76 0.65 -24.25 -10.87
N GLY A 77 1.00 -24.04 -9.59
CA GLY A 77 1.47 -25.10 -8.68
C GLY A 77 2.83 -25.75 -9.02
N THR A 78 3.30 -25.61 -10.25
CA THR A 78 4.55 -26.21 -10.77
C THR A 78 5.77 -25.31 -10.59
N ILE A 79 5.59 -24.00 -10.41
CA ILE A 79 6.68 -23.01 -10.34
C ILE A 79 6.79 -22.44 -8.93
N LYS A 80 8.00 -22.51 -8.34
CA LYS A 80 8.31 -21.86 -7.06
C LYS A 80 8.14 -20.34 -7.20
N ARG A 81 7.31 -19.74 -6.33
CA ARG A 81 7.09 -18.28 -6.32
C ARG A 81 8.40 -17.54 -6.10
N LYS A 82 8.66 -16.54 -6.94
CA LYS A 82 9.84 -15.68 -6.81
C LYS A 82 9.56 -14.57 -5.81
N PRO A 83 10.37 -14.40 -4.75
CA PRO A 83 10.22 -13.27 -3.86
C PRO A 83 10.59 -11.97 -4.58
N LEU A 84 9.76 -10.94 -4.41
CA LEU A 84 9.97 -9.59 -4.91
C LEU A 84 10.81 -8.78 -3.93
N ALA A 85 11.61 -7.87 -4.47
CA ALA A 85 12.50 -7.00 -3.70
C ALA A 85 11.87 -5.62 -3.48
N LEU A 86 12.09 -5.04 -2.30
CA LEU A 86 11.76 -3.64 -2.04
C LEU A 86 12.89 -2.74 -2.56
N LYS A 87 12.53 -1.70 -3.32
CA LYS A 87 13.43 -0.66 -3.80
C LYS A 87 13.02 0.70 -3.25
N SER A 88 13.98 1.62 -3.16
CA SER A 88 13.71 3.01 -2.77
C SER A 88 13.01 3.73 -3.91
N ASP A 89 11.93 4.42 -3.59
CA ASP A 89 11.25 5.32 -4.52
C ASP A 89 12.15 6.55 -4.77
N PRO A 90 12.55 6.82 -6.03
CA PRO A 90 13.37 7.98 -6.37
C PRO A 90 12.70 9.33 -6.04
N CYS A 91 11.37 9.34 -5.91
CA CYS A 91 10.55 10.54 -5.94
C CYS A 91 9.96 10.89 -4.56
N GLY A 92 9.61 9.88 -3.76
CA GLY A 92 8.88 10.07 -2.49
C GLY A 92 9.63 9.66 -1.22
N GLY A 93 10.89 9.23 -1.30
CA GLY A 93 11.67 8.77 -0.13
C GLY A 93 11.14 7.50 0.55
N GLY A 94 10.02 6.96 0.06
CA GLY A 94 9.41 5.71 0.49
C GLY A 94 10.01 4.48 -0.21
N LYS A 95 9.33 3.35 -0.06
CA LYS A 95 9.72 2.06 -0.64
C LYS A 95 8.60 1.53 -1.52
N TYR A 96 8.97 0.88 -2.61
CA TYR A 96 8.03 0.20 -3.50
C TYR A 96 8.47 -1.24 -3.77
N ILE A 97 7.52 -2.09 -4.12
CA ILE A 97 7.77 -3.49 -4.47
C ILE A 97 8.15 -3.55 -5.95
N HIS A 98 9.41 -3.88 -6.23
CA HIS A 98 9.90 -3.97 -7.59
C HIS A 98 9.44 -5.25 -8.28
N GLY A 99 8.81 -5.11 -9.44
CA GLY A 99 8.26 -6.23 -10.21
C GLY A 99 6.89 -6.69 -9.74
N LEU A 100 6.21 -5.92 -8.89
CA LEU A 100 4.81 -6.16 -8.55
C LEU A 100 3.93 -5.82 -9.74
N ARG A 101 3.02 -6.73 -10.10
CA ARG A 101 2.07 -6.50 -11.19
C ARG A 101 0.98 -5.53 -10.77
N GLU A 102 0.78 -4.51 -11.58
CA GLU A 102 -0.35 -3.58 -11.50
C GLU A 102 -1.32 -3.86 -12.65
N VAL A 103 -2.54 -4.28 -12.33
CA VAL A 103 -3.58 -4.57 -13.32
C VAL A 103 -4.46 -3.33 -13.47
N ARG A 104 -4.56 -2.80 -14.69
CA ARG A 104 -5.49 -1.71 -14.98
C ARG A 104 -6.92 -2.24 -14.96
N VAL A 105 -7.80 -1.55 -14.23
CA VAL A 105 -9.23 -1.91 -14.12
C VAL A 105 -10.10 -0.74 -14.57
N ARG A 106 -11.21 -1.06 -15.23
CA ARG A 106 -12.22 -0.09 -15.71
C ARG A 106 -13.55 -0.23 -15.00
N THR A 107 -13.82 -1.40 -14.44
CA THR A 107 -15.08 -1.72 -13.78
C THR A 107 -14.83 -2.31 -12.40
N VAL A 108 -15.83 -2.22 -11.52
CA VAL A 108 -15.80 -2.85 -10.20
C VAL A 108 -15.69 -4.37 -10.33
N THR A 109 -16.32 -4.95 -11.35
CA THR A 109 -16.25 -6.40 -11.62
C THR A 109 -14.84 -6.85 -11.96
N GLU A 110 -14.10 -6.12 -12.81
CA GLU A 110 -12.69 -6.42 -13.10
C GLU A 110 -11.81 -6.35 -11.83
N ALA A 111 -12.03 -5.34 -10.99
CA ALA A 111 -11.32 -5.21 -9.72
C ALA A 111 -11.64 -6.36 -8.75
N HIS A 112 -12.91 -6.75 -8.65
CA HIS A 112 -13.35 -7.87 -7.83
C HIS A 112 -12.79 -9.21 -8.33
N THR A 113 -12.72 -9.41 -9.65
CA THR A 113 -12.09 -10.60 -10.24
C THR A 113 -10.61 -10.65 -9.88
N ALA A 114 -9.87 -9.55 -10.01
CA ALA A 114 -8.45 -9.51 -9.63
C ALA A 114 -8.25 -9.80 -8.14
N PHE A 115 -9.09 -9.22 -7.26
CA PHE A 115 -9.09 -9.52 -5.83
C PHE A 115 -9.34 -11.01 -5.56
N SER A 116 -10.37 -11.59 -6.20
CA SER A 116 -10.74 -13.00 -6.05
C SER A 116 -9.62 -13.93 -6.50
N THR A 117 -8.98 -13.64 -7.65
CA THR A 117 -7.82 -14.39 -8.15
C THR A 117 -6.68 -14.36 -7.14
N GLY A 118 -6.35 -13.20 -6.59
CA GLY A 118 -5.28 -13.09 -5.58
C GLY A 118 -5.62 -13.79 -4.27
N LEU A 119 -6.89 -13.81 -3.87
CA LEU A 119 -7.36 -14.56 -2.71
C LEU A 119 -7.19 -16.08 -2.92
N THR A 120 -7.60 -16.61 -4.08
CA THR A 120 -7.36 -18.02 -4.43
C THR A 120 -5.86 -18.32 -4.50
N ALA A 121 -5.05 -17.43 -5.09
CA ALA A 121 -3.60 -17.59 -5.13
C ALA A 121 -2.98 -17.63 -3.72
N ARG A 122 -3.48 -16.81 -2.78
CA ARG A 122 -3.08 -16.87 -1.36
C ARG A 122 -3.42 -18.22 -0.73
N GLN A 123 -4.59 -18.80 -1.05
CA GLN A 123 -5.04 -20.10 -0.56
C GLN A 123 -4.25 -21.29 -1.15
N VAL A 124 -4.05 -21.34 -2.47
CA VAL A 124 -3.41 -22.47 -3.20
C VAL A 124 -1.90 -22.59 -2.91
N SER A 125 -1.25 -21.51 -2.47
CA SER A 125 0.15 -21.51 -2.01
C SER A 125 0.45 -22.48 -0.86
N GLY A 126 -0.59 -22.96 -0.17
CA GLY A 126 -0.49 -23.89 0.94
C GLY A 126 -0.54 -25.34 0.47
N THR A 127 0.61 -25.96 0.22
CA THR A 127 0.69 -27.42 0.17
C THR A 127 0.24 -28.01 1.51
N LYS A 128 -0.83 -28.82 1.46
CA LYS A 128 -1.38 -29.71 2.50
C LYS A 128 -1.52 -29.11 3.92
N ILE A 129 -2.78 -28.86 4.29
CA ILE A 129 -3.27 -28.73 5.66
C ILE A 129 -2.76 -27.47 6.38
N ASN A 130 -3.42 -26.31 6.19
CA ASN A 130 -3.80 -25.37 7.28
C ASN A 130 -4.37 -24.02 6.78
N HIS A 131 -5.23 -23.45 7.63
CA HIS A 131 -5.75 -22.08 7.60
C HIS A 131 -4.58 -21.05 7.66
N ARG A 132 -4.20 -20.47 6.51
CA ARG A 132 -3.01 -19.59 6.35
C ARG A 132 -3.33 -18.08 6.33
N SER A 133 -4.60 -17.69 6.31
CA SER A 133 -4.97 -16.27 6.44
C SER A 133 -4.43 -15.63 7.72
N SER A 134 -4.26 -16.39 8.81
CA SER A 134 -3.64 -15.91 10.05
C SER A 134 -2.11 -15.84 10.01
N ARG A 135 -1.44 -16.28 8.93
CA ARG A 135 0.02 -16.49 8.88
C ARG A 135 0.78 -15.68 7.83
N SER A 136 0.07 -14.85 7.07
CA SER A 136 0.64 -13.98 6.06
C SER A 136 -0.10 -12.66 6.08
N HIS A 137 0.61 -11.56 5.85
CA HIS A 137 -0.04 -10.26 5.67
C HIS A 137 -0.43 -10.10 4.20
N ALA A 138 -1.66 -9.69 3.96
CA ALA A 138 -2.17 -9.41 2.62
C ALA A 138 -2.29 -7.89 2.42
N ILE A 139 -1.83 -7.42 1.27
CA ILE A 139 -1.84 -5.99 0.93
C ILE A 139 -2.50 -5.84 -0.43
N PHE A 140 -3.73 -5.34 -0.44
CA PHE A 140 -4.42 -4.98 -1.66
C PHE A 140 -4.36 -3.48 -1.85
N SER A 141 -3.75 -3.02 -2.93
CA SER A 141 -3.61 -1.59 -3.21
C SER A 141 -4.40 -1.19 -4.46
N VAL A 142 -5.13 -0.08 -4.33
CA VAL A 142 -5.81 0.61 -5.43
C VAL A 142 -5.08 1.92 -5.68
N ARG A 143 -4.55 2.07 -6.89
CA ARG A 143 -3.86 3.29 -7.33
C ARG A 143 -4.71 4.01 -8.35
N VAL A 144 -5.00 5.28 -8.08
CA VAL A 144 -5.71 6.18 -8.99
C VAL A 144 -4.70 7.18 -9.52
N VAL A 145 -4.56 7.22 -10.84
CA VAL A 145 -3.78 8.22 -11.56
C VAL A 145 -4.76 9.15 -12.27
N ARG A 146 -4.66 10.46 -12.03
CA ARG A 146 -5.42 11.46 -12.79
C ARG A 146 -4.46 12.40 -13.52
N VAL A 147 -4.79 12.74 -14.76
CA VAL A 147 -3.99 13.63 -15.62
C VAL A 147 -4.88 14.75 -16.15
N HIS A 148 -4.45 16.00 -16.01
CA HIS A 148 -5.22 17.15 -16.48
C HIS A 148 -5.22 17.22 -18.02
N LYS A 149 -6.41 17.31 -18.63
CA LYS A 149 -6.60 17.31 -20.10
C LYS A 149 -6.03 18.55 -20.79
N GLY A 150 -5.98 19.69 -20.08
CA GLY A 150 -5.48 20.94 -20.65
C GLY A 150 -3.95 21.06 -20.71
N ARG A 151 -3.21 20.17 -20.03
CA ARG A 151 -1.73 20.18 -20.00
C ARG A 151 -1.15 18.77 -19.87
N PRO A 152 -1.46 17.83 -20.77
CA PRO A 152 -1.13 16.40 -20.58
C PRO A 152 0.37 16.11 -20.61
N ALA A 153 1.20 17.00 -21.15
CA ALA A 153 2.65 16.86 -21.22
C ALA A 153 3.39 17.44 -20.00
N ASP A 154 2.68 18.13 -19.11
CA ASP A 154 3.26 18.72 -17.90
C ASP A 154 3.28 17.67 -16.77
N PRO A 155 4.46 17.29 -16.23
CA PRO A 155 4.55 16.35 -15.12
C PRO A 155 3.75 16.79 -13.88
N ASP A 156 3.64 18.10 -13.65
CA ASP A 156 2.89 18.66 -12.51
C ASP A 156 1.36 18.52 -12.68
N SER A 157 0.91 18.10 -13.87
CA SER A 157 -0.50 17.82 -14.15
C SER A 157 -0.95 16.41 -13.78
N ILE A 158 -0.01 15.55 -13.35
CA ILE A 158 -0.23 14.15 -13.02
C ILE A 158 -0.30 13.99 -11.51
N PHE A 159 -1.43 13.49 -11.03
CA PHE A 159 -1.60 13.16 -9.61
C PHE A 159 -1.71 11.66 -9.44
N ASN A 160 -1.04 11.14 -8.41
CA ASN A 160 -1.05 9.74 -8.03
C ASN A 160 -1.58 9.62 -6.61
N SER A 161 -2.62 8.82 -6.43
CA SER A 161 -3.18 8.52 -5.11
C SER A 161 -3.24 7.01 -4.94
N ARG A 162 -2.86 6.54 -3.76
CA ARG A 162 -2.81 5.12 -3.42
C ARG A 162 -3.60 4.85 -2.15
N LEU A 163 -4.58 3.98 -2.25
CA LEU A 163 -5.26 3.36 -1.12
C LEU A 163 -4.70 1.95 -0.94
N SER A 164 -4.27 1.59 0.25
CA SER A 164 -3.82 0.24 0.57
C SER A 164 -4.67 -0.33 1.70
N ILE A 165 -5.33 -1.44 1.43
CA ILE A 165 -6.09 -2.24 2.40
C ILE A 165 -5.17 -3.36 2.85
N VAL A 166 -4.90 -3.41 4.14
CA VAL A 166 -3.93 -4.33 4.73
C VAL A 166 -4.65 -5.28 5.67
N ASP A 167 -4.64 -6.56 5.35
CA ASP A 167 -5.08 -7.65 6.21
C ASP A 167 -3.84 -8.21 6.93
N LEU A 168 -3.70 -7.87 8.20
CA LEU A 168 -2.57 -8.31 9.01
C LEU A 168 -2.82 -9.72 9.55
N ALA A 169 -1.76 -10.53 9.55
CA ALA A 169 -1.74 -11.83 10.20
C ALA A 169 -2.06 -11.70 11.70
N GLY A 170 -2.54 -12.80 12.29
CA GLY A 170 -2.90 -12.82 13.69
C GLY A 170 -1.69 -12.63 14.62
N SER A 171 -1.90 -11.98 15.76
CA SER A 171 -0.87 -11.69 16.77
C SER A 171 -0.76 -12.79 17.84
N GLU A 172 -1.40 -13.94 17.64
CA GLU A 172 -1.49 -14.97 18.66
C GLU A 172 -0.12 -15.54 19.07
N ARG A 173 0.05 -15.71 20.38
CA ARG A 173 1.28 -16.22 20.97
C ARG A 173 1.46 -17.68 20.58
N SER A 174 2.55 -17.97 19.86
CA SER A 174 2.93 -19.30 19.35
C SER A 174 3.26 -20.33 20.44
N LYS A 175 3.16 -19.97 21.73
CA LYS A 175 3.44 -20.87 22.87
C LYS A 175 2.44 -22.03 22.98
N ALA A 176 1.31 -21.97 22.28
CA ALA A 176 0.29 -23.03 22.29
C ALA A 176 0.50 -24.13 21.23
N THR A 177 1.47 -23.97 20.31
CA THR A 177 1.66 -24.92 19.22
C THR A 177 2.97 -25.69 19.41
N LEU A 178 2.91 -27.04 19.43
CA LEU A 178 4.06 -27.96 19.34
C LEU A 178 4.73 -27.90 17.95
N ALA A 179 4.81 -26.71 17.36
CA ALA A 179 5.33 -26.47 16.02
C ALA A 179 6.86 -26.55 16.02
N THR A 180 7.41 -27.51 15.27
CA THR A 180 8.85 -27.71 15.10
C THR A 180 9.32 -27.25 13.70
N GLY A 181 10.61 -26.92 13.58
CA GLY A 181 11.24 -26.60 12.29
C GLY A 181 10.72 -25.33 11.61
N ASP A 182 10.29 -25.43 10.36
CA ASP A 182 9.89 -24.27 9.53
C ASP A 182 8.64 -23.56 10.06
N ARG A 183 7.73 -24.26 10.74
CA ARG A 183 6.55 -23.65 11.38
C ARG A 183 6.91 -22.73 12.55
N LEU A 184 8.02 -23.01 13.24
CA LEU A 184 8.51 -22.14 14.30
C LEU A 184 9.11 -20.84 13.71
N LYS A 185 9.85 -20.94 12.60
CA LYS A 185 10.37 -19.77 11.88
C LYS A 185 9.24 -18.90 11.33
N GLU A 186 8.21 -19.51 10.75
CA GLU A 186 7.01 -18.84 10.26
C GLU A 186 6.30 -18.05 11.37
N SER A 187 6.02 -18.71 12.51
CA SER A 187 5.39 -18.09 13.67
C SER A 187 6.24 -16.95 14.26
N GLY A 188 7.57 -17.09 14.24
CA GLY A 188 8.50 -16.04 14.66
C GLY A 188 8.45 -14.82 13.75
N SER A 189 8.35 -15.01 12.43
CA SER A 189 8.30 -13.92 11.45
C SER A 189 7.00 -13.11 11.51
N ILE A 190 5.85 -13.76 11.72
CA ILE A 190 4.56 -13.07 11.92
C ILE A 190 4.64 -12.15 13.14
N ASN A 191 5.03 -12.71 14.29
CA ASN A 191 5.15 -11.96 15.53
C ASN A 191 6.20 -10.85 15.45
N LYS A 192 7.30 -11.09 14.74
CA LYS A 192 8.32 -10.07 14.50
C LYS A 192 7.74 -8.87 13.76
N SER A 193 7.04 -9.09 12.65
CA SER A 193 6.51 -7.99 11.82
C SER A 193 5.52 -7.09 12.58
N LEU A 194 4.63 -7.68 13.39
CA LEU A 194 3.67 -6.95 14.24
C LEU A 194 4.34 -6.26 15.43
N MET A 195 5.30 -6.93 16.08
CA MET A 195 6.09 -6.34 17.15
C MET A 195 6.84 -5.10 16.67
N VAL A 196 7.49 -5.18 15.50
CA VAL A 196 8.21 -4.04 14.90
C VAL A 196 7.25 -2.92 14.53
N LEU A 197 6.05 -3.23 14.03
CA LEU A 197 5.01 -2.22 13.79
C LEU A 197 4.65 -1.49 15.10
N GLY A 198 4.41 -2.22 16.18
CA GLY A 198 4.16 -1.63 17.51
C GLY A 198 5.32 -0.75 18.00
N GLN A 199 6.56 -1.19 17.83
CA GLN A 199 7.75 -0.40 18.14
C GLN A 199 7.83 0.88 17.30
N CYS A 200 7.49 0.82 16.01
CA CYS A 200 7.45 2.01 15.16
C CYS A 200 6.45 3.04 15.70
N MET A 201 5.24 2.60 16.05
CA MET A 201 4.20 3.48 16.60
C MET A 201 4.62 4.10 17.94
N GLU A 202 5.27 3.32 18.81
CA GLU A 202 5.78 3.81 20.09
C GLU A 202 6.78 4.95 19.91
N VAL A 203 7.77 4.73 19.03
CA VAL A 203 8.82 5.73 18.78
C VAL A 203 8.24 6.97 18.10
N LEU A 204 7.32 6.80 17.14
CA LEU A 204 6.62 7.92 16.48
C LEU A 204 5.85 8.77 17.51
N ARG A 205 5.09 8.13 18.39
CA ARG A 205 4.33 8.80 19.45
C ARG A 205 5.24 9.50 20.45
N SER A 206 6.36 8.87 20.84
CA SER A 206 7.36 9.48 21.72
C SER A 206 7.98 10.73 21.07
N ASN A 207 8.33 10.65 19.79
CA ASN A 207 8.86 11.77 19.02
C ASN A 207 7.86 12.93 18.93
N GLN A 208 6.59 12.64 18.64
CA GLN A 208 5.54 13.66 18.59
C GLN A 208 5.37 14.38 19.93
N ARG A 209 5.38 13.64 21.05
CA ARG A 209 5.30 14.24 22.40
C ARG A 209 6.51 15.14 22.71
N LYS A 210 7.72 14.69 22.37
CA LYS A 210 8.95 15.49 22.56
C LYS A 210 8.91 16.79 21.75
N LEU A 211 8.42 16.74 20.51
CA LEU A 211 8.25 17.93 19.67
C LEU A 211 7.20 18.89 20.26
N ALA A 212 6.08 18.38 20.74
CA ALA A 212 5.04 19.19 21.37
C ALA A 212 5.54 19.91 22.64
N LEU A 213 6.31 19.22 23.49
CA LEU A 213 6.87 19.80 24.71
C LEU A 213 7.96 20.85 24.42
N ALA A 214 8.75 20.66 23.37
CA ALA A 214 9.79 21.61 22.99
C ALA A 214 9.24 22.87 22.29
N GLY A 215 8.06 22.80 21.69
CA GLY A 215 7.37 23.98 21.15
C GLY A 215 6.90 24.95 22.24
N SER A 216 6.78 24.51 23.50
CA SER A 216 6.31 25.34 24.63
C SER A 216 7.42 26.04 25.40
N HIS A 217 8.66 25.55 25.34
CA HIS A 217 9.79 26.14 26.06
C HIS A 217 10.92 26.27 25.04
N GLY A 218 11.33 27.50 24.70
CA GLY A 218 12.29 27.86 23.64
C GLY A 218 13.72 27.30 23.81
N GLY A 219 13.83 26.01 24.12
CA GLY A 219 15.05 25.24 24.24
C GLY A 219 15.49 24.68 22.90
N GLY A 220 16.79 24.42 22.79
CA GLY A 220 17.48 24.02 21.57
C GLY A 220 17.02 22.70 20.92
N PRO A 221 17.78 22.18 19.95
CA PRO A 221 17.33 21.11 19.07
C PRO A 221 16.92 19.83 19.83
N VAL A 222 15.70 19.36 19.55
CA VAL A 222 15.13 18.14 20.15
C VAL A 222 15.72 16.89 19.48
N LYS A 223 16.37 16.04 20.26
CA LYS A 223 16.84 14.74 19.76
C LYS A 223 15.68 13.74 19.64
N LEU A 224 15.29 13.45 18.41
CA LEU A 224 14.27 12.44 18.10
C LEU A 224 14.88 11.03 18.08
N GLY A 225 14.06 10.03 18.46
CA GLY A 225 14.41 8.62 18.33
C GLY A 225 14.29 8.14 16.89
N VAL A 226 15.19 7.24 16.47
CA VAL A 226 15.14 6.62 15.14
C VAL A 226 14.03 5.57 15.11
N VAL A 227 13.09 5.71 14.17
CA VAL A 227 11.98 4.77 14.01
C VAL A 227 12.46 3.52 13.25
N PRO A 228 12.24 2.30 13.77
CA PRO A 228 12.83 1.07 13.21
C PRO A 228 12.10 0.50 11.98
N PHE A 229 11.72 1.34 11.01
CA PHE A 229 10.97 0.90 9.81
C PHE A 229 11.66 -0.20 9.01
N ARG A 230 12.98 -0.26 9.04
CA ARG A 230 13.78 -1.25 8.28
C ARG A 230 13.81 -2.64 8.91
N HIS A 231 13.26 -2.83 10.10
CA HIS A 231 13.34 -4.11 10.81
C HIS A 231 12.30 -5.15 10.33
N SER A 232 11.29 -4.72 9.56
CA SER A 232 10.27 -5.57 8.93
C SER A 232 9.94 -5.06 7.54
N LYS A 233 9.69 -5.96 6.58
CA LYS A 233 9.27 -5.57 5.22
C LYS A 233 7.92 -4.86 5.19
N LEU A 234 7.04 -5.18 6.14
CA LEU A 234 5.76 -4.51 6.29
C LEU A 234 5.98 -3.02 6.65
N THR A 235 6.75 -2.75 7.71
CA THR A 235 7.01 -1.38 8.17
C THR A 235 7.88 -0.60 7.19
N GLU A 236 8.78 -1.26 6.46
CA GLU A 236 9.59 -0.64 5.41
C GLU A 236 8.69 -0.18 4.25
N LEU A 237 7.68 -0.97 3.87
CA LEU A 237 6.76 -0.64 2.78
C LEU A 237 5.81 0.53 3.12
N PHE A 238 5.34 0.60 4.37
CA PHE A 238 4.37 1.60 4.80
C PHE A 238 5.00 2.83 5.50
N GLN A 239 6.33 2.97 5.47
CA GLN A 239 7.02 4.11 6.06
C GLN A 239 6.45 5.46 5.57
N ASP A 240 6.08 5.55 4.29
CA ASP A 240 5.51 6.74 3.66
C ASP A 240 4.13 7.09 4.21
N PHE A 241 3.32 6.11 4.62
CA PHE A 241 2.02 6.35 5.25
C PHE A 241 2.12 6.86 6.69
N PHE A 242 3.23 6.62 7.39
CA PHE A 242 3.41 7.01 8.79
C PHE A 242 4.18 8.32 8.97
N VAL A 243 5.10 8.64 8.05
CA VAL A 243 5.98 9.83 8.17
C VAL A 243 5.74 10.84 7.04
N GLY A 244 5.20 10.39 5.90
CA GLY A 244 4.95 11.23 4.75
C GLY A 244 3.56 11.88 4.76
N GLU A 245 3.06 12.18 3.56
CA GLU A 245 1.74 12.81 3.35
C GLU A 245 0.58 11.80 3.41
N GLY A 246 0.88 10.51 3.61
CA GLY A 246 -0.14 9.48 3.72
C GLY A 246 -0.96 9.62 5.00
N LYS A 247 -2.20 9.14 4.93
CA LYS A 247 -3.07 8.97 6.09
C LYS A 247 -3.24 7.49 6.36
N ALA A 248 -3.20 7.10 7.64
CA ALA A 248 -3.42 5.74 8.07
C ALA A 248 -4.61 5.69 9.04
N VAL A 249 -5.45 4.68 8.87
CA VAL A 249 -6.54 4.34 9.79
C VAL A 249 -6.38 2.87 10.14
N SER A 250 -6.43 2.57 11.44
CA SER A 250 -6.41 1.21 11.97
C SER A 250 -7.80 0.85 12.48
N ILE A 251 -8.22 -0.39 12.24
CA ILE A 251 -9.50 -0.96 12.69
C ILE A 251 -9.24 -1.90 13.87
#